data_AF-A0A3C0FR04-F1
#
_entry.id   AF-A0A3C0FR04-F1
#
_cell.length_a   1.000
_cell.length_b   1.000
_cell.length_c   1.000
_cell.angle_alpha   90.00
_cell.angle_beta   90.00
_cell.angle_gamma   90.00
#
_symmetry.space_group_name_H-M   'P 1'
#
loop_
_entity.id
_entity.type
_entity.pdbx_description
1 polymer ?
#
loop_
_entity_poly.entity_id
_entity_poly.type
_entity_poly.pdbx_seq_one_letter_code
_entity_poly.pdbx_strand_id
1 'polypeptide(L)'
;IAGVVNPPAAKKYCYWTYNRNPANPEDWMAKAAQHEGSWWTDWQNWVGRRAGGKVDARKPGDGKLKVIGPAPGEYVKVSLS
;
A
#
# COMPACT_ATOMS: atom_id res chain seq x y z
N ILE A 1 -12.84 -11.89 3.23
CA ILE A 1 -11.85 -10.80 3.02
C ILE A 1 -11.43 -10.87 1.57
N ALA A 2 -11.68 -9.82 0.79
CA ALA A 2 -11.20 -9.74 -0.58
C ALA A 2 -9.67 -9.75 -0.57
N GLY A 3 -9.03 -10.56 -1.42
CA GLY A 3 -7.57 -10.81 -1.39
C GLY A 3 -6.69 -9.57 -1.57
N VAL A 4 -7.26 -8.43 -1.96
CA VAL A 4 -6.56 -7.14 -2.12
C VAL A 4 -6.10 -6.55 -0.79
N VAL A 5 -6.93 -6.66 0.27
CA VAL A 5 -6.61 -6.14 1.60
C VAL A 5 -6.04 -7.28 2.45
N ASN A 6 -4.71 -7.35 2.52
CA ASN A 6 -4.00 -8.40 3.24
C ASN A 6 -2.94 -7.80 4.19
N PRO A 7 -3.30 -7.44 5.44
CA PRO A 7 -2.33 -6.93 6.40
C PRO A 7 -1.24 -7.98 6.74
N PRO A 8 0.06 -7.62 6.80
CA PRO A 8 1.14 -8.58 7.12
C PRO A 8 0.93 -9.37 8.42
N ALA A 9 0.33 -8.73 9.44
CA ALA A 9 0.02 -9.36 10.71
C ALA A 9 -0.95 -10.55 10.60
N ALA A 10 -1.78 -10.59 9.55
CA ALA A 10 -2.72 -11.68 9.32
C ALA A 10 -2.03 -12.98 8.91
N LYS A 11 -0.81 -12.92 8.34
CA LYS A 11 -0.04 -14.08 7.84
C LYS A 11 -0.88 -15.00 6.93
N LYS A 12 -1.70 -14.41 6.07
CA LYS A 12 -2.58 -15.13 5.12
C LYS A 12 -2.15 -14.86 3.68
N TYR A 13 -2.56 -15.76 2.79
CA TYR A 13 -2.38 -15.67 1.34
C TYR A 13 -0.91 -15.65 0.88
N CYS A 14 -0.73 -15.37 -0.41
CA CYS A 14 0.55 -15.22 -1.09
C CYS A 14 0.44 -14.11 -2.13
N TYR A 15 1.57 -13.74 -2.74
CA TYR A 15 1.65 -12.82 -3.88
C TYR A 15 2.73 -13.29 -4.86
N TRP A 16 2.76 -12.71 -6.06
CA TRP A 16 3.74 -13.04 -7.10
C TRP A 16 4.50 -11.79 -7.54
N THR A 17 5.78 -11.95 -7.86
CA THR A 17 6.60 -10.88 -8.41
C THR A 17 7.39 -11.36 -9.61
N TYR A 18 7.52 -10.49 -10.62
CA TYR A 18 8.47 -10.65 -11.71
C TYR A 18 8.92 -9.28 -12.19
N ASN A 19 10.22 -9.12 -12.49
CA ASN A 19 10.82 -7.83 -12.83
C ASN A 19 10.78 -7.51 -14.33
N ARG A 20 10.12 -8.34 -15.14
CA ARG A 20 9.88 -8.09 -16.57
C ARG A 20 8.38 -7.92 -16.81
N ASN A 21 8.05 -7.25 -17.91
CA ASN A 21 6.68 -6.96 -18.33
C ASN A 21 6.47 -7.46 -19.77
N PRO A 22 6.31 -8.78 -20.00
CA PRO A 22 5.99 -9.31 -21.32
C PRO A 22 4.59 -8.85 -21.75
N ALA A 23 4.31 -8.89 -23.06
CA ALA A 23 3.00 -8.48 -23.58
C ALA A 23 1.87 -9.42 -23.14
N ASN A 24 2.18 -10.71 -22.97
CA ASN A 24 1.23 -11.74 -22.59
C ASN A 24 1.25 -11.96 -21.06
N PRO A 25 0.12 -11.79 -20.34
CA PRO A 25 0.07 -12.00 -18.88
C PRO A 25 0.44 -13.43 -18.45
N GLU A 26 0.11 -14.43 -19.25
CA GLU A 26 0.44 -15.84 -18.99
C GLU A 26 1.95 -16.06 -18.97
N ASP A 27 2.70 -15.36 -19.84
CA ASP A 27 4.16 -15.40 -19.85
C ASP A 27 4.77 -14.73 -18.61
N TRP A 28 4.09 -13.71 -18.06
CA TRP A 28 4.48 -13.09 -16.79
C TRP A 28 4.28 -14.08 -15.65
N MET A 29 3.09 -14.69 -15.57
CA MET A 29 2.72 -15.61 -14.48
C MET A 29 3.59 -16.88 -14.48
N ALA A 30 3.90 -17.43 -15.65
CA ALA A 30 4.75 -18.62 -15.78
C ALA A 30 6.18 -18.43 -15.25
N LYS A 31 6.64 -17.17 -15.15
CA LYS A 31 8.00 -16.81 -14.69
C LYS A 31 8.02 -16.10 -13.34
N ALA A 32 6.85 -15.77 -12.79
CA ALA A 32 6.76 -15.05 -11.54
C ALA A 32 7.09 -15.93 -10.34
N ALA A 33 7.86 -15.39 -9.40
CA ALA A 33 8.14 -16.07 -8.14
C ALA A 33 6.95 -15.87 -7.18
N GLN A 34 6.46 -16.95 -6.58
CA GLN A 34 5.47 -16.90 -5.51
C GLN A 34 6.15 -16.60 -4.17
N HIS A 35 5.54 -15.73 -3.38
CA HIS A 35 5.98 -15.35 -2.04
C HIS A 35 4.82 -15.51 -1.05
N GLU A 36 5.10 -16.09 0.11
CA GLU A 36 4.09 -16.22 1.17
C GLU A 36 3.78 -14.87 1.84
N GLY A 37 2.55 -14.73 2.33
CA GLY A 37 2.12 -13.58 3.11
C GLY A 37 1.68 -12.37 2.27
N SER A 38 1.88 -11.19 2.83
CA SER A 38 1.35 -9.93 2.29
C SER A 38 2.32 -9.24 1.32
N TRP A 39 1.78 -8.82 0.17
CA TRP A 39 2.45 -7.96 -0.80
C TRP A 39 2.81 -6.56 -0.23
N TRP A 40 2.20 -6.13 0.89
CA TRP A 40 2.46 -4.81 1.49
C TRP A 40 3.93 -4.65 1.89
N THR A 41 4.60 -5.73 2.31
CA THR A 41 6.01 -5.69 2.71
C THR A 41 6.93 -5.41 1.52
N ASP A 42 6.67 -6.03 0.38
CA ASP A 42 7.44 -5.77 -0.85
C ASP A 42 7.23 -4.33 -1.34
N TRP A 43 5.97 -3.88 -1.35
CA TRP A 43 5.65 -2.50 -1.68
C TRP A 43 6.30 -1.50 -0.72
N GLN A 44 6.29 -1.77 0.59
CA GLN A 44 6.96 -0.95 1.60
C GLN A 44 8.48 -0.83 1.33
N ASN A 45 9.12 -1.93 0.94
CA ASN A 45 10.54 -1.92 0.56
C ASN A 45 10.78 -1.09 -0.70
N TRP A 46 9.91 -1.20 -1.70
CA TRP A 46 10.00 -0.43 -2.94
C TRP A 46 9.83 1.08 -2.72
N VAL A 47 8.84 1.48 -1.91
CA VAL A 47 8.57 2.91 -1.62
C VAL A 47 9.61 3.50 -0.67
N GLY A 48 10.13 2.72 0.28
CA GLY A 48 11.16 3.17 1.21
C GLY A 48 12.42 3.68 0.51
N ARG A 49 12.80 3.04 -0.60
CA ARG A 49 13.93 3.46 -1.46
C ARG A 49 13.67 4.77 -2.22
N ARG A 50 12.41 5.20 -2.30
CA ARG A 50 11.94 6.37 -3.06
C ARG A 50 11.40 7.49 -2.17
N ALA A 51 11.35 7.28 -0.85
CA ALA A 51 10.70 8.18 0.10
C ALA A 51 11.58 9.34 0.61
N GLY A 52 12.82 9.49 0.13
CA GLY A 52 13.68 10.61 0.49
C GLY A 52 14.34 10.52 1.88
N GLY A 53 14.36 9.34 2.50
CA GLY A 53 15.00 9.10 3.80
C GLY A 53 14.10 9.35 5.02
N LYS A 54 14.67 9.22 6.22
CA LYS A 54 13.95 9.45 7.48
C LYS A 54 14.16 10.89 7.96
N VAL A 55 13.09 11.51 8.43
CA VAL A 55 13.06 12.83 9.07
C VAL A 55 12.21 12.74 10.33
N ASP A 56 12.32 13.73 11.20
CA ASP A 56 11.45 13.83 12.38
C ASP A 56 9.97 13.87 11.97
N ALA A 57 9.14 13.19 12.76
CA ALA A 57 7.71 13.11 12.51
C ALA A 57 7.08 14.51 12.61
N ARG A 58 6.37 14.92 11.55
CA ARG A 58 5.65 16.20 11.50
C ARG A 58 4.34 16.09 12.30
N LYS A 59 3.97 17.14 13.02
CA LYS A 59 2.65 17.22 13.66
C LYS A 59 1.65 17.90 12.72
N PRO A 60 0.45 17.34 12.52
CA PRO A 60 -0.60 18.01 11.76
C PRO A 60 -0.89 19.40 12.33
N GLY A 61 -0.84 20.43 11.49
CA GLY A 61 -1.10 21.82 11.88
C GLY A 61 0.14 22.69 12.10
N ASP A 62 1.36 22.13 12.19
CA ASP A 62 2.60 22.92 12.40
C ASP A 62 2.99 23.80 11.19
N GLY A 63 2.37 23.58 10.02
CA GLY A 63 2.62 24.32 8.79
C GLY A 63 1.65 25.49 8.55
N LYS A 64 1.55 25.93 7.29
CA LYS A 64 0.63 27.01 6.89
C LYS A 64 -0.85 26.62 6.92
N LEU A 65 -1.15 25.32 6.98
CA LEU A 65 -2.51 24.78 6.91
C LEU A 65 -2.99 24.38 8.31
N LYS A 66 -4.13 24.95 8.72
CA LYS A 66 -4.79 24.63 10.00
C LYS A 66 -5.50 23.29 9.92
N VAL A 67 -5.58 22.59 11.06
CA VAL A 67 -6.44 21.42 11.21
C VAL A 67 -7.90 21.86 11.15
N ILE A 68 -8.68 21.22 10.29
CA ILE A 68 -10.10 21.54 10.06
C ILE A 68 -11.07 20.62 10.83
N GLY A 69 -10.56 19.54 11.41
CA GLY A 69 -11.32 18.55 12.16
C GLY A 69 -10.55 17.22 12.26
N PRO A 70 -11.01 16.28 13.10
CA PRO A 70 -10.41 14.95 13.18
C PRO A 70 -10.67 14.11 11.92
N ALA A 71 -9.77 13.18 11.61
CA ALA A 71 -10.05 12.09 10.67
C ALA A 71 -11.27 11.28 11.17
N PRO A 72 -12.11 10.71 10.28
CA PRO A 72 -11.89 10.55 8.84
C PRO A 72 -12.48 11.70 7.97
N GLY A 73 -12.89 12.80 8.60
CA GLY A 73 -13.50 13.95 7.91
C GLY A 73 -15.00 13.76 7.64
N GLU A 74 -15.64 14.82 7.15
CA GLU A 74 -17.10 14.82 6.94
C GLU A 74 -17.51 14.21 5.61
N TYR A 75 -16.68 14.30 4.57
CA TYR A 75 -17.07 13.87 3.22
C TYR A 75 -17.28 12.36 3.12
N VAL A 76 -16.48 11.56 3.83
CA VAL A 76 -16.63 10.10 3.85
C VAL A 76 -17.89 9.64 4.59
N LYS A 77 -18.50 10.50 5.41
CA LYS A 77 -19.71 10.19 6.19
C LYS A 77 -21.00 10.44 5.41
N VAL A 78 -20.91 11.10 4.25
CA VAL A 78 -22.07 11.40 3.42
C VAL A 78 -22.59 10.11 2.82
N SER A 79 -23.84 9.78 3.10
CA SER A 79 -24.59 8.72 2.42
C SER A 79 -25.63 9.36 1.50
N LEU A 80 -25.85 8.77 0.32
CA LEU A 80 -27.05 9.05 -0.47
C LEU A 80 -28.23 8.41 0.26
N SER A 81 -29.01 9.21 0.98
CA SER A 81 -30.33 8.83 1.49
C SER A 81 -31.36 8.87 0.37
#